data_AF-A0AAV9FJ37-F1
#
_entry.id   AF-A0AAV9FJ37-F1
#
_cell.length_a   1.000
_cell.length_b   1.000
_cell.length_c   1.000
_cell.angle_alpha   90.00
_cell.angle_beta   90.00
_cell.angle_gamma   90.00
#
_symmetry.space_group_name_H-M   'P 1'
#
loop_
_entity.id
_entity.type
_entity.pdbx_description
1 polymer ?
#
loop_
_entity_poly.entity_id
_entity_poly.type
_entity_poly.pdbx_seq_one_letter_code
_entity_poly.pdbx_strand_id
1 'polypeptide(L)'
;MEAVVPEGLSERPVAEIASLVASLGFNCVRLTYATFTWTEDDKYASLTVEGSLRSLGLTDAVEGVRRNNPSLMGLTVRDAYEKVVDALGDARLMVVLDNHVSFPMWCCADNDGNGFFGDKYFDPQVWMSGLHDVADRFKGKSQEEFVLVKVKKTAMADNCTNKDELGAPMSPSDSAIKEINSNVVGPANAASNPTPKALFEAPTRPLPDDSGSMEPLSEYVTESTSEVVGMSMRNELRGPQQNVTAWYNYVQQGAATIHTTNPNVLVIISGLKYDTDLSFLGSNPLPSNLDHKLVHEAHWYSFGKHHQWETQNPGDVCSDDTNAFDQKAGFLIRPAVGRESVPLFVSEFGVDQTGANMADNRYFTSSNFIWS
;
A
#
# COMPACT_ATOMS: atom_id res chain seq x y z
N MET A 1 -5.38 9.11 11.87
CA MET A 1 -4.37 8.33 12.66
C MET A 1 -4.41 8.54 14.19
N GLU A 2 -4.68 9.75 14.70
CA GLU A 2 -4.68 10.02 16.17
C GLU A 2 -5.63 9.10 16.96
N ALA A 3 -6.79 8.78 16.38
CA ALA A 3 -7.75 7.88 16.99
C ALA A 3 -7.30 6.42 17.02
N VAL A 4 -6.18 6.05 16.37
CA VAL A 4 -5.66 4.67 16.24
C VAL A 4 -6.73 3.65 15.81
N VAL A 5 -7.71 4.13 15.04
CA VAL A 5 -8.83 3.37 14.48
C VAL A 5 -8.91 3.74 13.01
N PRO A 6 -9.05 2.76 12.08
CA PRO A 6 -9.22 3.06 10.66
C PRO A 6 -10.39 4.00 10.40
N GLU A 7 -10.17 4.99 9.55
CA GLU A 7 -11.18 6.01 9.22
C GLU A 7 -12.27 5.43 8.30
N GLY A 8 -13.39 6.16 8.17
CA GLY A 8 -14.55 5.71 7.38
C GLY A 8 -15.50 4.74 8.10
N LEU A 9 -15.07 4.12 9.21
CA LEU A 9 -15.93 3.25 10.04
C LEU A 9 -17.12 3.98 10.66
N SER A 10 -17.08 5.31 10.76
CA SER A 10 -18.22 6.14 11.16
C SER A 10 -19.27 6.26 10.06
N GLU A 11 -18.87 6.07 8.80
CA GLU A 11 -19.71 6.33 7.62
C GLU A 11 -20.37 5.05 7.09
N ARG A 12 -19.67 3.91 7.13
CA ARG A 12 -20.15 2.64 6.56
C ARG A 12 -19.69 1.41 7.34
N PRO A 13 -20.43 0.29 7.27
CA PRO A 13 -19.97 -1.00 7.79
C PRO A 13 -18.64 -1.43 7.15
N VAL A 14 -17.73 -1.98 7.95
CA VAL A 14 -16.39 -2.40 7.48
C VAL A 14 -16.45 -3.39 6.32
N ALA A 15 -17.40 -4.33 6.36
CA ALA A 15 -17.61 -5.30 5.29
C ALA A 15 -18.06 -4.64 3.97
N GLU A 16 -18.84 -3.57 4.04
CA GLU A 16 -19.25 -2.79 2.85
C GLU A 16 -18.10 -1.97 2.29
N ILE A 17 -17.26 -1.39 3.16
CA ILE A 17 -16.03 -0.70 2.73
C ILE A 17 -15.11 -1.68 1.99
N ALA A 18 -14.85 -2.85 2.58
CA ALA A 18 -14.02 -3.89 1.97
C ALA A 18 -14.61 -4.38 0.63
N SER A 19 -15.91 -4.66 0.58
CA SER A 19 -16.59 -5.07 -0.65
C SER A 19 -16.56 -3.99 -1.73
N LEU A 20 -16.65 -2.72 -1.35
CA LEU A 20 -16.54 -1.60 -2.29
C LEU A 20 -15.13 -1.56 -2.90
N VAL A 21 -14.08 -1.65 -2.08
CA VAL A 21 -12.68 -1.70 -2.57
C VAL A 21 -12.50 -2.84 -3.57
N ALA A 22 -12.96 -4.05 -3.24
CA ALA A 22 -12.91 -5.19 -4.14
C ALA A 22 -13.71 -4.96 -5.44
N SER A 23 -14.89 -4.33 -5.35
CA SER A 23 -15.74 -4.04 -6.53
C SER A 23 -15.14 -3.03 -7.49
N LEU A 24 -14.21 -2.18 -7.02
CA LEU A 24 -13.46 -1.24 -7.84
C LEU A 24 -12.28 -1.90 -8.58
N GLY A 25 -12.06 -3.22 -8.37
CA GLY A 25 -11.01 -3.99 -9.02
C GLY A 25 -9.69 -4.04 -8.26
N PHE A 26 -9.62 -3.44 -7.07
CA PHE A 26 -8.46 -3.58 -6.19
C PHE A 26 -8.45 -4.96 -5.53
N ASN A 27 -7.26 -5.52 -5.33
CA ASN A 27 -7.04 -6.81 -4.68
C ASN A 27 -6.13 -6.72 -3.45
N CYS A 28 -5.71 -5.50 -3.06
CA CYS A 28 -4.78 -5.28 -1.96
C CYS A 28 -5.08 -3.96 -1.25
N VAL A 29 -4.93 -3.94 0.07
CA VAL A 29 -5.01 -2.75 0.91
C VAL A 29 -3.74 -2.62 1.75
N ARG A 30 -3.08 -1.46 1.67
CA ARG A 30 -2.02 -1.07 2.60
C ARG A 30 -2.66 -0.42 3.82
N LEU A 31 -2.62 -1.09 4.97
CA LEU A 31 -3.31 -0.68 6.19
C LEU A 31 -2.30 -0.15 7.21
N THR A 32 -2.34 1.16 7.44
CA THR A 32 -1.39 1.87 8.30
C THR A 32 -1.65 1.63 9.79
N TYR A 33 -0.59 1.49 10.59
CA TYR A 33 -0.65 1.49 12.05
C TYR A 33 0.50 2.31 12.65
N ALA A 34 0.37 2.68 13.93
CA ALA A 34 1.42 3.38 14.67
C ALA A 34 2.14 2.46 15.66
N THR A 35 3.45 2.60 15.82
CA THR A 35 4.24 1.76 16.74
C THR A 35 3.70 1.78 18.16
N PHE A 36 3.40 2.97 18.70
CA PHE A 36 2.99 3.09 20.10
C PHE A 36 1.65 2.43 20.40
N THR A 37 0.77 2.28 19.40
CA THR A 37 -0.46 1.49 19.54
C THR A 37 -0.16 0.07 20.02
N TRP A 38 0.99 -0.49 19.64
CA TRP A 38 1.39 -1.86 19.97
C TRP A 38 2.35 -1.95 21.16
N THR A 39 3.09 -0.88 21.48
CA THR A 39 4.15 -0.93 22.50
C THR A 39 3.85 -0.18 23.80
N GLU A 40 2.91 0.78 23.81
CA GLU A 40 2.50 1.51 25.03
C GLU A 40 1.24 0.89 25.64
N ASP A 41 1.40 -0.26 26.31
CA ASP A 41 0.28 -1.05 26.84
C ASP A 41 -0.59 -0.31 27.86
N ASP A 42 0.03 0.53 28.69
CA ASP A 42 -0.66 1.35 29.69
C ASP A 42 -1.68 2.30 29.05
N LYS A 43 -1.46 2.70 27.79
CA LYS A 43 -2.34 3.57 27.04
C LYS A 43 -3.26 2.84 26.08
N TYR A 44 -2.76 1.87 25.32
CA TYR A 44 -3.49 1.33 24.16
C TYR A 44 -3.98 -0.11 24.32
N ALA A 45 -3.39 -0.93 25.18
CA ALA A 45 -3.76 -2.35 25.26
C ALA A 45 -5.22 -2.56 25.70
N SER A 46 -5.74 -1.68 26.55
CA SER A 46 -7.14 -1.70 27.03
C SER A 46 -8.00 -0.58 26.46
N LEU A 47 -7.46 0.29 25.61
CA LEU A 47 -8.20 1.39 25.00
C LEU A 47 -9.19 0.83 24.00
N THR A 48 -10.48 1.06 24.23
CA THR A 48 -11.54 0.66 23.30
C THR A 48 -11.70 1.65 22.14
N VAL A 49 -12.31 1.21 21.05
CA VAL A 49 -12.69 2.11 19.94
C VAL A 49 -13.52 3.29 20.44
N GLU A 50 -14.54 3.02 21.25
CA GLU A 50 -15.36 4.08 21.85
C GLU A 50 -14.54 5.01 22.76
N GLY A 51 -13.68 4.43 23.60
CA GLY A 51 -12.82 5.20 24.51
C GLY A 51 -11.86 6.12 23.75
N SER A 52 -11.23 5.62 22.68
CA SER A 52 -10.33 6.38 21.82
C SER A 52 -11.05 7.59 21.21
N LEU A 53 -12.17 7.36 20.52
CA LEU A 53 -12.93 8.41 19.84
C LEU A 53 -13.47 9.46 20.84
N ARG A 54 -13.95 9.03 22.01
CA ARG A 54 -14.42 9.94 23.07
C ARG A 54 -13.29 10.79 23.65
N SER A 55 -12.09 10.22 23.81
CA SER A 55 -10.93 10.96 24.33
C SER A 55 -10.53 12.14 23.43
N LEU A 56 -10.83 12.02 22.13
CA LEU A 56 -10.61 13.06 21.12
C LEU A 56 -11.83 13.98 20.90
N GLY A 57 -12.93 13.79 21.65
CA GLY A 57 -14.15 14.59 21.50
C GLY A 57 -14.93 14.32 20.21
N LEU A 58 -14.65 13.22 19.50
CA LEU A 58 -15.23 12.87 18.20
C LEU A 58 -16.64 12.27 18.35
N THR A 59 -17.60 13.07 18.84
CA THR A 59 -18.96 12.62 19.16
C THR A 59 -19.70 12.07 17.94
N ASP A 60 -19.59 12.74 16.79
CA ASP A 60 -20.24 12.28 15.56
C ASP A 60 -19.65 10.94 15.07
N ALA A 61 -18.34 10.75 15.22
CA ALA A 61 -17.68 9.50 14.88
C ALA A 61 -18.13 8.36 15.81
N VAL A 62 -18.27 8.62 17.12
CA VAL A 62 -18.81 7.65 18.08
C VAL A 62 -20.20 7.17 17.67
N GLU A 63 -21.10 8.10 17.34
CA GLU A 63 -22.46 7.75 16.91
C GLU A 63 -22.47 7.06 15.54
N GLY A 64 -21.60 7.49 14.62
CA GLY A 64 -21.42 6.86 13.31
C GLY A 64 -20.95 5.40 13.43
N VAL A 65 -19.89 5.16 14.20
CA VAL A 65 -19.35 3.80 14.41
C VAL A 65 -20.36 2.94 15.16
N ARG A 66 -21.07 3.48 16.16
CA ARG A 66 -22.14 2.72 16.84
C ARG A 66 -23.24 2.30 15.88
N ARG A 67 -23.62 3.17 14.94
CA ARG A 67 -24.67 2.89 13.96
C ARG A 67 -24.22 1.86 12.92
N ASN A 68 -23.01 2.03 12.40
CA ASN A 68 -22.54 1.29 11.22
C ASN A 68 -21.72 0.04 11.57
N ASN A 69 -21.04 0.04 12.71
CA ASN A 69 -20.13 -1.00 13.17
C ASN A 69 -20.28 -1.26 14.70
N PRO A 70 -21.49 -1.55 15.21
CA PRO A 70 -21.74 -1.66 16.65
C PRO A 70 -20.85 -2.71 17.35
N SER A 71 -20.46 -3.77 16.65
CA SER A 71 -19.59 -4.82 17.18
C SER A 71 -18.15 -4.37 17.46
N LEU A 72 -17.70 -3.25 16.86
CA LEU A 72 -16.35 -2.73 17.06
C LEU A 72 -16.23 -1.83 18.30
N MET A 73 -17.34 -1.25 18.77
CA MET A 73 -17.34 -0.22 19.82
C MET A 73 -16.64 -0.64 21.11
N GLY A 74 -16.89 -1.88 21.54
CA GLY A 74 -16.33 -2.45 22.77
C GLY A 74 -14.98 -3.15 22.60
N LEU A 75 -14.48 -3.30 21.37
CA LEU A 75 -13.19 -3.90 21.11
C LEU A 75 -12.06 -2.94 21.49
N THR A 76 -10.92 -3.50 21.89
CA THR A 76 -9.69 -2.73 21.98
C THR A 76 -9.31 -2.19 20.60
N VAL A 77 -8.55 -1.10 20.53
CA VAL A 77 -8.09 -0.55 19.25
C VAL A 77 -7.24 -1.56 18.46
N ARG A 78 -6.51 -2.45 19.14
CA ARG A 78 -5.75 -3.56 18.54
C ARG A 78 -6.68 -4.65 17.96
N ASP A 79 -7.69 -5.07 18.72
CA ASP A 79 -8.66 -6.07 18.25
C ASP A 79 -9.55 -5.50 17.12
N ALA A 80 -9.87 -4.21 17.17
CA ALA A 80 -10.60 -3.54 16.10
C ALA A 80 -9.77 -3.45 14.82
N TYR A 81 -8.47 -3.16 14.92
CA TYR A 81 -7.57 -3.20 13.77
C TYR A 81 -7.52 -4.62 13.16
N GLU A 82 -7.43 -5.67 13.98
CA GLU A 82 -7.51 -7.05 13.51
C GLU A 82 -8.86 -7.37 12.85
N LYS A 83 -9.98 -6.87 13.38
CA LYS A 83 -11.30 -7.03 12.75
C LYS A 83 -11.42 -6.33 11.39
N VAL A 84 -10.69 -5.25 11.19
CA VAL A 84 -10.61 -4.61 9.87
C VAL A 84 -9.79 -5.49 8.92
N VAL A 85 -8.67 -6.05 9.37
CA VAL A 85 -7.89 -7.03 8.57
C VAL A 85 -8.75 -8.25 8.18
N ASP A 86 -9.52 -8.79 9.12
CA ASP A 86 -10.43 -9.91 8.84
C ASP A 86 -11.49 -9.55 7.79
N ALA A 87 -12.11 -8.37 7.92
CA ALA A 87 -13.13 -7.93 6.96
C ALA A 87 -12.58 -7.70 5.55
N LEU A 88 -11.33 -7.25 5.43
CA LEU A 88 -10.63 -7.15 4.13
C LEU A 88 -10.38 -8.56 3.56
N GLY A 89 -9.92 -9.47 4.39
CA GLY A 89 -9.73 -10.88 4.08
C GLY A 89 -10.98 -11.60 3.57
N ASP A 90 -12.09 -11.45 4.28
CA ASP A 90 -13.39 -12.02 3.91
C ASP A 90 -13.90 -11.46 2.57
N ALA A 91 -13.44 -10.26 2.19
CA ALA A 91 -13.68 -9.66 0.87
C ALA A 91 -12.67 -10.09 -0.21
N ARG A 92 -11.75 -11.00 0.11
CA ARG A 92 -10.63 -11.46 -0.75
C ARG A 92 -9.67 -10.34 -1.14
N LEU A 93 -9.40 -9.44 -0.20
CA LEU A 93 -8.37 -8.43 -0.33
C LEU A 93 -7.14 -8.86 0.45
N MET A 94 -5.98 -8.83 -0.22
CA MET A 94 -4.70 -8.92 0.45
C MET A 94 -4.48 -7.68 1.33
N VAL A 95 -3.70 -7.85 2.40
CA VAL A 95 -3.36 -6.77 3.33
C VAL A 95 -1.86 -6.66 3.47
N VAL A 96 -1.36 -5.44 3.29
CA VAL A 96 -0.01 -5.03 3.69
C VAL A 96 -0.11 -4.22 4.97
N LEU A 97 0.48 -4.71 6.05
CA LEU A 97 0.54 -3.98 7.32
C LEU A 97 1.64 -2.92 7.23
N ASP A 98 1.29 -1.65 7.41
CA ASP A 98 2.25 -0.55 7.24
C ASP A 98 2.54 0.17 8.55
N ASN A 99 3.79 0.08 9.04
CA ASN A 99 4.21 0.90 10.17
C ASN A 99 4.41 2.35 9.72
N HIS A 100 3.38 3.18 9.89
CA HIS A 100 3.36 4.49 9.26
C HIS A 100 4.07 5.57 10.09
N VAL A 101 3.84 5.56 11.41
CA VAL A 101 4.45 6.49 12.37
C VAL A 101 4.70 5.77 13.69
N SER A 102 5.43 6.41 14.61
CA SER A 102 5.61 5.86 15.96
C SER A 102 4.55 6.40 16.90
N PHE A 103 4.51 7.71 17.08
CA PHE A 103 3.48 8.41 17.83
C PHE A 103 2.27 8.69 16.92
N PRO A 104 1.05 8.26 17.28
CA PRO A 104 -0.14 8.48 16.47
C PRO A 104 -0.44 9.98 16.33
N MET A 105 -0.28 10.53 15.13
CA MET A 105 -0.57 11.93 14.82
C MET A 105 -0.80 12.14 13.33
N TRP A 106 -1.24 13.35 12.95
CA TRP A 106 -1.13 13.80 11.56
C TRP A 106 0.34 14.07 11.21
N CYS A 107 0.79 13.52 10.09
CA CYS A 107 2.16 13.61 9.60
C CYS A 107 2.16 14.30 8.21
N CYS A 108 3.26 14.50 7.48
CA CYS A 108 4.61 13.99 7.69
C CYS A 108 5.64 15.13 7.58
N ALA A 109 5.61 16.06 8.53
CA ALA A 109 6.55 17.18 8.54
C ALA A 109 7.97 16.69 8.89
N ASP A 110 9.00 17.39 8.41
CA ASP A 110 10.41 17.09 8.72
C ASP A 110 10.75 17.16 10.22
N ASN A 111 9.90 17.82 11.02
CA ASN A 111 10.13 18.10 12.43
C ASN A 111 9.00 17.61 13.35
N ASP A 112 8.14 16.70 12.89
CA ASP A 112 7.06 16.14 13.72
C ASP A 112 7.55 15.14 14.78
N GLY A 113 8.84 14.78 14.74
CA GLY A 113 9.47 13.86 15.69
C GLY A 113 9.27 12.38 15.37
N ASN A 114 8.68 12.05 14.21
CA ASN A 114 8.51 10.68 13.70
C ASN A 114 9.41 10.37 12.49
N GLY A 115 10.23 11.31 12.03
CA GLY A 115 10.87 11.26 10.71
C GLY A 115 11.98 10.23 10.57
N PHE A 116 12.87 10.10 11.55
CA PHE A 116 14.01 9.18 11.48
C PHE A 116 14.40 8.60 12.84
N PHE A 117 15.17 7.51 12.81
CA PHE A 117 15.71 6.87 14.01
C PHE A 117 16.42 7.88 14.93
N GLY A 118 16.02 7.91 16.20
CA GLY A 118 16.54 8.84 17.21
C GLY A 118 15.76 10.15 17.32
N ASP A 119 14.78 10.40 16.46
CA ASP A 119 13.81 11.49 16.68
C ASP A 119 12.99 11.27 17.95
N LYS A 120 12.35 12.34 18.43
CA LYS A 120 11.61 12.40 19.70
C LYS A 120 10.70 11.21 19.96
N TYR A 121 10.02 10.71 18.93
CA TYR A 121 9.07 9.59 19.02
C TYR A 121 9.59 8.32 18.35
N PHE A 122 10.78 8.32 17.77
CA PHE A 122 11.30 7.19 16.99
C PHE A 122 12.54 6.57 17.63
N ASP A 123 12.32 5.90 18.76
CA ASP A 123 13.31 5.01 19.35
C ASP A 123 13.39 3.68 18.55
N PRO A 124 14.59 3.28 18.05
CA PRO A 124 14.72 2.05 17.27
C PRO A 124 14.39 0.76 18.01
N GLN A 125 14.61 0.69 19.33
CA GLN A 125 14.29 -0.50 20.12
C GLN A 125 12.78 -0.63 20.32
N VAL A 126 12.09 0.48 20.60
CA VAL A 126 10.63 0.50 20.68
C VAL A 126 10.03 0.15 19.32
N TRP A 127 10.57 0.69 18.23
CA TRP A 127 10.15 0.34 16.87
C TRP A 127 10.33 -1.15 16.58
N MET A 128 11.48 -1.75 16.88
CA MET A 128 11.68 -3.19 16.70
C MET A 128 10.72 -4.04 17.55
N SER A 129 10.41 -3.62 18.78
CA SER A 129 9.37 -4.28 19.60
C SER A 129 8.01 -4.23 18.91
N GLY A 130 7.63 -3.07 18.38
CA GLY A 130 6.37 -2.91 17.66
C GLY A 130 6.31 -3.74 16.37
N LEU A 131 7.43 -3.88 15.64
CA LEU A 131 7.52 -4.77 14.48
C LEU A 131 7.33 -6.24 14.89
N HIS A 132 7.98 -6.67 15.96
CA HIS A 132 7.81 -8.01 16.52
C HIS A 132 6.35 -8.27 16.89
N ASP A 133 5.74 -7.38 17.68
CA ASP A 133 4.40 -7.60 18.23
C ASP A 133 3.32 -7.67 17.13
N VAL A 134 3.46 -6.85 16.08
CA VAL A 134 2.57 -6.89 14.92
C VAL A 134 2.83 -8.14 14.07
N ALA A 135 4.09 -8.49 13.80
CA ALA A 135 4.43 -9.69 13.05
C ALA A 135 3.89 -10.95 13.73
N ASP A 136 4.02 -11.05 15.06
CA ASP A 136 3.52 -12.15 15.87
C ASP A 136 1.98 -12.19 15.89
N ARG A 137 1.33 -11.03 16.12
CA ARG A 137 -0.14 -10.91 16.16
C ARG A 137 -0.80 -11.47 14.90
N PHE A 138 -0.22 -11.22 13.73
CA PHE A 138 -0.79 -11.61 12.43
C PHE A 138 -0.21 -12.89 11.82
N LYS A 139 0.66 -13.60 12.54
CA LYS A 139 1.30 -14.85 12.07
C LYS A 139 0.32 -15.98 11.76
N GLY A 140 -0.83 -16.00 12.42
CA GLY A 140 -1.86 -17.01 12.22
C GLY A 140 -2.84 -16.75 11.07
N LYS A 141 -2.72 -15.62 10.37
CA LYS A 141 -3.57 -15.31 9.20
C LYS A 141 -3.07 -16.06 7.96
N SER A 142 -3.93 -16.22 6.95
CA SER A 142 -3.50 -16.77 5.64
C SER A 142 -2.47 -15.83 5.00
N GLN A 143 -1.51 -16.42 4.30
CA GLN A 143 -0.31 -15.75 3.81
C GLN A 143 0.06 -16.28 2.42
N GLU A 144 -0.96 -16.53 1.57
CA GLU A 144 -0.75 -17.09 0.24
C GLU A 144 0.21 -16.24 -0.62
N GLU A 145 0.92 -16.94 -1.50
CA GLU A 145 2.13 -16.45 -2.12
C GLU A 145 1.84 -15.41 -3.22
N PHE A 146 2.41 -14.23 -3.06
CA PHE A 146 2.25 -13.10 -3.97
C PHE A 146 2.96 -13.35 -5.31
N VAL A 147 2.25 -13.19 -6.44
CA VAL A 147 2.88 -13.09 -7.77
C VAL A 147 3.08 -11.62 -8.11
N LEU A 148 4.29 -11.10 -7.90
CA LEU A 148 4.62 -9.71 -8.23
C LEU A 148 4.76 -9.55 -9.75
N VAL A 149 3.85 -8.77 -10.35
CA VAL A 149 3.87 -8.48 -11.78
C VAL A 149 5.07 -7.58 -12.09
N LYS A 150 5.95 -8.05 -12.98
CA LYS A 150 7.18 -7.35 -13.36
C LYS A 150 6.87 -6.19 -14.33
N VAL A 151 6.86 -4.96 -13.83
CA VAL A 151 6.79 -3.76 -14.68
C VAL A 151 8.09 -3.60 -15.48
N LYS A 152 8.02 -3.50 -16.80
CA LYS A 152 9.20 -3.31 -17.68
C LYS A 152 9.48 -1.83 -17.90
N LYS A 153 10.75 -1.41 -17.83
CA LYS A 153 11.22 -0.02 -18.05
C LYS A 153 10.70 0.63 -19.33
N THR A 154 10.50 -0.14 -20.40
CA THR A 154 9.96 0.36 -21.67
C THR A 154 8.56 0.99 -21.52
N ALA A 155 7.73 0.51 -20.58
CA ALA A 155 6.40 1.08 -20.34
C ALA A 155 6.43 2.47 -19.69
N MET A 156 7.47 2.80 -18.91
CA MET A 156 7.52 4.05 -18.14
C MET A 156 8.00 5.24 -19.01
N ALA A 157 9.00 5.03 -19.86
CA ALA A 157 9.63 6.11 -20.64
C ALA A 157 8.89 6.45 -21.95
N ASP A 158 8.21 5.47 -22.57
CA ASP A 158 7.57 5.65 -23.88
C ASP A 158 6.26 6.47 -23.81
N ASN A 159 5.81 6.84 -22.61
CA ASN A 159 4.47 7.40 -22.38
C ASN A 159 4.44 8.85 -21.86
N CYS A 160 5.58 9.50 -21.68
CA CYS A 160 5.67 10.94 -21.40
C CYS A 160 5.38 11.76 -22.67
N THR A 161 4.13 11.75 -23.15
CA THR A 161 3.74 12.49 -24.36
C THR A 161 3.48 13.97 -24.07
N ASN A 162 4.03 14.86 -24.91
CA ASN A 162 3.67 16.27 -24.95
C ASN A 162 2.21 16.45 -25.35
N LYS A 163 1.36 16.78 -24.38
CA LYS A 163 0.01 17.30 -24.65
C LYS A 163 -0.04 18.78 -24.32
N ASP A 164 0.44 19.60 -25.24
CA ASP A 164 0.27 21.06 -25.22
C ASP A 164 -1.23 21.51 -25.22
N GLU A 165 -2.18 20.57 -25.24
CA GLU A 165 -3.63 20.82 -25.26
C GLU A 165 -4.33 20.74 -23.89
N LEU A 166 -3.66 20.38 -22.79
CA LEU A 166 -4.30 20.17 -21.47
C LEU A 166 -4.66 21.47 -20.70
N GLY A 167 -4.79 22.60 -21.40
CA GLY A 167 -5.25 23.88 -20.83
C GLY A 167 -6.76 23.95 -20.57
N ALA A 168 -7.53 22.89 -20.85
CA ALA A 168 -8.95 22.85 -20.52
C ALA A 168 -9.13 22.30 -19.09
N PRO A 169 -9.86 23.00 -18.20
CA PRO A 169 -10.20 22.46 -16.89
C PRO A 169 -10.95 21.14 -17.08
N MET A 170 -10.54 20.09 -16.35
CA MET A 170 -11.33 18.87 -16.25
C MET A 170 -12.71 19.25 -15.72
N SER A 171 -13.74 19.16 -16.56
CA SER A 171 -15.13 19.27 -16.08
C SER A 171 -15.41 18.08 -15.17
N PRO A 172 -16.07 18.28 -14.02
CA PRO A 172 -16.40 17.19 -13.10
C PRO A 172 -17.55 16.36 -13.69
N SER A 173 -17.27 15.50 -14.65
CA SER A 173 -18.22 14.50 -15.13
C SER A 173 -17.54 13.38 -15.94
N ASP A 174 -17.64 12.17 -15.39
CA ASP A 174 -17.79 10.89 -16.11
C ASP A 174 -16.67 10.35 -17.01
N SER A 175 -15.53 11.02 -17.21
CA SER A 175 -14.48 10.50 -18.11
C SER A 175 -13.54 9.47 -17.47
N ALA A 176 -13.16 9.62 -16.20
CA ALA A 176 -12.27 8.65 -15.52
C ALA A 176 -12.94 7.28 -15.24
N ILE A 177 -14.27 7.25 -15.14
CA ILE A 177 -15.05 6.01 -14.90
C ILE A 177 -15.40 5.30 -16.23
N LYS A 178 -15.41 6.02 -17.37
CA LYS A 178 -15.77 5.41 -18.66
C LYS A 178 -14.66 4.63 -19.32
N GLU A 179 -13.39 4.99 -19.11
CA GLU A 179 -12.28 4.27 -19.75
C GLU A 179 -12.10 2.85 -19.19
N ILE A 180 -12.42 2.65 -17.90
CA ILE A 180 -12.49 1.32 -17.27
C ILE A 180 -13.71 0.51 -17.76
N ASN A 181 -14.84 1.18 -18.05
CA ASN A 181 -16.10 0.52 -18.40
C ASN A 181 -16.32 0.26 -19.91
N SER A 182 -15.43 0.71 -20.80
CA SER A 182 -15.65 0.59 -22.25
C SER A 182 -15.32 -0.79 -22.85
N ASN A 183 -14.80 -1.74 -22.07
CA ASN A 183 -14.43 -3.09 -22.54
C ASN A 183 -15.45 -4.20 -22.23
N VAL A 184 -16.71 -3.87 -21.90
CA VAL A 184 -17.77 -4.87 -21.74
C VAL A 184 -18.86 -4.64 -22.80
N VAL A 185 -18.76 -5.33 -23.93
CA VAL A 185 -19.84 -5.41 -24.93
C VAL A 185 -20.24 -6.87 -25.13
N GLY A 186 -21.46 -7.19 -24.72
CA GLY A 186 -22.17 -8.44 -25.04
C GLY A 186 -22.61 -8.52 -26.51
N PRO A 187 -23.17 -9.65 -26.95
CA PRO A 187 -22.72 -10.34 -28.16
C PRO A 187 -23.45 -9.92 -29.45
N ALA A 188 -22.70 -9.78 -30.54
CA ALA A 188 -23.22 -9.96 -31.90
C ALA A 188 -22.10 -10.29 -32.91
N ASN A 189 -22.12 -11.54 -33.39
CA ASN A 189 -21.74 -12.03 -34.73
C ASN A 189 -20.30 -11.86 -35.27
N ALA A 190 -19.55 -12.97 -35.12
CA ALA A 190 -18.72 -13.67 -36.11
C ALA A 190 -18.06 -12.88 -37.27
N ALA A 191 -16.73 -12.72 -37.20
CA ALA A 191 -15.76 -13.29 -38.15
C ALA A 191 -14.30 -12.90 -37.80
N SER A 192 -13.47 -13.92 -37.53
CA SER A 192 -12.00 -13.99 -37.64
C SER A 192 -11.16 -12.74 -37.32
N ASN A 193 -10.70 -12.63 -36.06
CA ASN A 193 -9.37 -12.15 -35.69
C ASN A 193 -9.01 -12.68 -34.28
N PRO A 194 -7.73 -12.96 -33.97
CA PRO A 194 -7.36 -13.59 -32.71
C PRO A 194 -7.58 -12.62 -31.54
N THR A 195 -8.49 -12.99 -30.65
CA THR A 195 -8.78 -12.31 -29.39
C THR A 195 -7.50 -12.22 -28.54
N PRO A 196 -7.17 -11.07 -27.92
CA PRO A 196 -6.20 -11.03 -26.84
C PRO A 196 -6.71 -11.92 -25.70
N LYS A 197 -5.99 -13.00 -25.40
CA LYS A 197 -6.23 -13.80 -24.21
C LYS A 197 -6.10 -12.88 -23.00
N ALA A 198 -7.15 -12.79 -22.19
CA ALA A 198 -7.07 -12.23 -20.85
C ALA A 198 -5.97 -12.99 -20.09
N LEU A 199 -4.95 -12.28 -19.64
CA LEU A 199 -3.82 -12.84 -18.89
C LEU A 199 -4.13 -12.85 -17.38
N PHE A 200 -5.36 -13.18 -16.99
CA PHE A 200 -5.73 -13.48 -15.60
C PHE A 200 -6.95 -14.41 -15.60
N GLU A 201 -6.69 -15.72 -15.56
CA GLU A 201 -7.64 -16.66 -14.97
C GLU A 201 -7.18 -16.87 -13.52
N ALA A 202 -8.06 -16.58 -12.55
CA ALA A 202 -7.91 -17.09 -11.19
C ALA A 202 -7.71 -18.61 -11.24
N PRO A 203 -7.03 -19.25 -10.26
CA PRO A 203 -6.69 -20.66 -10.31
C PRO A 203 -7.91 -21.50 -10.72
N THR A 204 -7.85 -22.06 -11.92
CA THR A 204 -8.88 -22.97 -12.41
C THR A 204 -8.87 -24.21 -11.53
N ARG A 205 -10.04 -24.54 -10.95
CA ARG A 205 -10.35 -25.80 -10.26
C ARG A 205 -9.67 -27.02 -10.91
N PRO A 206 -9.34 -28.07 -10.14
CA PRO A 206 -9.09 -29.38 -10.74
C PRO A 206 -10.32 -29.84 -11.53
N LEU A 207 -10.08 -30.41 -12.70
CA LEU A 207 -11.11 -30.99 -13.56
C LEU A 207 -11.80 -32.19 -12.86
N PRO A 208 -13.09 -32.44 -13.14
CA PRO A 208 -13.81 -33.58 -12.59
C PRO A 208 -13.21 -34.91 -13.10
N ASP A 209 -13.32 -35.97 -12.30
CA ASP A 209 -13.04 -37.32 -12.78
C ASP A 209 -14.09 -37.78 -13.80
N ASP A 210 -13.79 -38.87 -14.51
CA ASP A 210 -14.55 -39.42 -15.64
C ASP A 210 -15.99 -39.90 -15.29
N SER A 211 -16.49 -39.63 -14.08
CA SER A 211 -17.80 -40.11 -13.63
C SER A 211 -18.96 -39.10 -13.75
N GLY A 212 -18.68 -37.82 -14.04
CA GLY A 212 -19.71 -36.85 -14.42
C GLY A 212 -20.76 -36.50 -13.35
N SER A 213 -20.54 -36.84 -12.08
CA SER A 213 -21.40 -36.40 -10.98
C SER A 213 -20.96 -35.04 -10.44
N MET A 214 -21.86 -34.05 -10.46
CA MET A 214 -21.69 -32.80 -9.71
C MET A 214 -21.87 -33.06 -8.21
N GLU A 215 -20.77 -33.10 -7.47
CA GLU A 215 -20.77 -32.97 -6.01
C GLU A 215 -21.46 -31.65 -5.59
N PRO A 216 -22.39 -31.65 -4.62
CA PRO A 216 -23.08 -30.44 -4.21
C PRO A 216 -22.11 -29.44 -3.57
N LEU A 217 -22.27 -28.16 -3.94
CA LEU A 217 -21.44 -27.01 -3.52
C LEU A 217 -21.50 -26.66 -2.01
N SER A 218 -21.92 -27.58 -1.14
CA SER A 218 -22.07 -27.33 0.29
C SER A 218 -20.91 -27.83 1.16
N GLU A 219 -19.87 -28.45 0.60
CA GLU A 219 -18.83 -29.12 1.42
C GLU A 219 -17.38 -28.62 1.23
N TYR A 220 -17.17 -27.51 0.53
CA TYR A 220 -15.84 -26.86 0.42
C TYR A 220 -15.91 -25.34 0.61
N VAL A 221 -16.61 -24.88 1.66
CA VAL A 221 -16.29 -23.58 2.27
C VAL A 221 -15.13 -23.83 3.22
N THR A 222 -13.91 -23.83 2.69
CA THR A 222 -12.73 -23.75 3.55
C THR A 222 -12.67 -22.34 4.12
N GLU A 223 -12.60 -22.30 5.44
CA GLU A 223 -12.59 -21.17 6.37
C GLU A 223 -11.86 -19.91 5.89
N SER A 224 -12.45 -18.74 6.19
CA SER A 224 -11.87 -17.40 6.32
C SER A 224 -10.46 -17.18 5.70
N THR A 225 -10.42 -16.47 4.56
CA THR A 225 -9.19 -16.16 3.82
C THR A 225 -8.63 -14.78 4.18
N SER A 226 -8.34 -14.52 5.46
CA SER A 226 -7.61 -13.31 5.85
C SER A 226 -6.18 -13.36 5.33
N GLU A 227 -5.84 -12.59 4.28
CA GLU A 227 -4.56 -12.62 3.60
C GLU A 227 -3.63 -11.47 4.03
N VAL A 228 -2.81 -11.66 5.06
CA VAL A 228 -1.73 -10.70 5.39
C VAL A 228 -0.49 -11.11 4.60
N VAL A 229 -0.24 -10.46 3.47
CA VAL A 229 0.80 -10.89 2.53
C VAL A 229 2.14 -10.20 2.74
N GLY A 230 2.15 -9.05 3.42
CA GLY A 230 3.36 -8.27 3.62
C GLY A 230 3.30 -7.31 4.80
N MET A 231 4.48 -6.89 5.24
CA MET A 231 4.64 -5.93 6.31
C MET A 231 5.69 -4.89 5.91
N SER A 232 5.24 -3.64 5.76
CA SER A 232 6.10 -2.46 5.60
C SER A 232 6.66 -2.05 6.95
N MET A 233 7.99 -1.92 7.01
CA MET A 233 8.69 -1.70 8.27
C MET A 233 8.62 -0.27 8.76
N ARG A 234 8.57 0.70 7.84
CA ARG A 234 8.46 2.12 8.19
C ARG A 234 8.10 2.97 6.97
N ASN A 235 6.99 3.69 7.03
CA ASN A 235 6.66 4.70 6.03
C ASN A 235 7.51 5.98 6.19
N GLU A 236 8.00 6.50 5.06
CA GLU A 236 8.57 7.83 4.88
C GLU A 236 9.67 8.22 5.88
N LEU A 237 10.79 7.48 5.88
CA LEU A 237 11.99 7.94 6.59
C LEU A 237 12.43 9.29 6.00
N ARG A 238 12.47 10.32 6.86
CA ARG A 238 12.57 11.74 6.46
C ARG A 238 13.27 12.61 7.50
N GLY A 239 13.42 13.91 7.23
CA GLY A 239 14.02 14.86 8.18
C GLY A 239 15.55 14.97 8.12
N PRO A 240 16.11 15.95 8.86
CA PRO A 240 17.52 16.34 8.76
C PRO A 240 18.50 15.34 9.41
N GLN A 241 18.00 14.41 10.23
CA GLN A 241 18.83 13.39 10.91
C GLN A 241 19.12 12.15 10.04
N GLN A 242 18.47 12.04 8.89
CA GLN A 242 18.61 10.90 8.00
C GLN A 242 20.07 10.67 7.61
N ASN A 243 20.49 9.42 7.74
CA ASN A 243 21.78 8.98 7.26
C ASN A 243 21.74 7.50 6.90
N VAL A 244 22.48 7.15 5.85
CA VAL A 244 22.51 5.80 5.28
C VAL A 244 23.08 4.77 6.27
N THR A 245 24.04 5.16 7.12
CA THR A 245 24.65 4.26 8.10
C THR A 245 23.63 3.76 9.13
N ALA A 246 22.86 4.66 9.72
CA ALA A 246 21.80 4.32 10.66
C ALA A 246 20.66 3.56 9.97
N TRP A 247 20.32 3.95 8.73
CA TRP A 247 19.36 3.19 7.91
C TRP A 247 19.80 1.73 7.80
N TYR A 248 21.02 1.44 7.32
CA TYR A 248 21.50 0.06 7.22
C TYR A 248 21.47 -0.66 8.57
N ASN A 249 21.91 0.00 9.64
CA ASN A 249 21.97 -0.61 10.96
C ASN A 249 20.58 -1.06 11.44
N TYR A 250 19.58 -0.18 11.41
CA TYR A 250 18.27 -0.46 12.00
C TYR A 250 17.34 -1.19 11.04
N VAL A 251 17.36 -0.88 9.74
CA VAL A 251 16.53 -1.55 8.72
C VAL A 251 16.88 -3.04 8.63
N GLN A 252 18.16 -3.42 8.69
CA GLN A 252 18.55 -4.82 8.70
C GLN A 252 18.06 -5.54 9.96
N GLN A 253 18.11 -4.88 11.12
CA GLN A 253 17.60 -5.45 12.37
C GLN A 253 16.08 -5.61 12.33
N GLY A 254 15.33 -4.59 11.90
CA GLY A 254 13.87 -4.67 11.76
C GLY A 254 13.44 -5.74 10.76
N ALA A 255 14.14 -5.84 9.63
CA ALA A 255 13.87 -6.86 8.62
C ALA A 255 14.09 -8.28 9.17
N ALA A 256 15.19 -8.48 9.91
CA ALA A 256 15.44 -9.74 10.60
C ALA A 256 14.36 -10.01 11.65
N THR A 257 13.95 -9.03 12.45
CA THR A 257 12.88 -9.17 13.46
C THR A 257 11.57 -9.64 12.85
N ILE A 258 11.12 -9.05 11.73
CA ILE A 258 9.88 -9.48 11.07
C ILE A 258 10.06 -10.89 10.51
N HIS A 259 11.13 -11.15 9.74
CA HIS A 259 11.35 -12.43 9.07
C HIS A 259 11.47 -13.60 10.06
N THR A 260 12.14 -13.41 11.19
CA THR A 260 12.26 -14.47 12.22
C THR A 260 10.93 -14.70 12.96
N THR A 261 10.17 -13.63 13.20
CA THR A 261 8.90 -13.70 13.92
C THR A 261 7.82 -14.32 13.03
N ASN A 262 7.73 -13.90 11.77
CA ASN A 262 6.73 -14.29 10.79
C ASN A 262 7.38 -14.51 9.41
N PRO A 263 7.95 -15.71 9.13
CA PRO A 263 8.75 -15.97 7.92
C PRO A 263 7.94 -16.06 6.63
N ASN A 264 6.62 -16.03 6.73
CA ASN A 264 5.73 -16.22 5.59
C ASN A 264 5.37 -14.92 4.88
N VAL A 265 5.39 -13.78 5.59
CA VAL A 265 5.08 -12.47 5.01
C VAL A 265 6.25 -11.93 4.20
N LEU A 266 5.94 -11.11 3.19
CA LEU A 266 6.93 -10.26 2.55
C LEU A 266 7.38 -9.16 3.52
N VAL A 267 8.68 -8.88 3.54
CA VAL A 267 9.27 -7.78 4.31
C VAL A 267 9.52 -6.63 3.35
N ILE A 268 8.75 -5.56 3.51
CA ILE A 268 8.76 -4.40 2.61
C ILE A 268 9.63 -3.30 3.22
N ILE A 269 10.68 -2.92 2.49
CA ILE A 269 11.70 -1.98 2.94
C ILE A 269 11.66 -0.69 2.13
N SER A 270 11.37 0.40 2.83
CA SER A 270 11.33 1.77 2.32
C SER A 270 12.70 2.46 2.25
N GLY A 271 12.74 3.57 1.50
CA GLY A 271 13.94 4.35 1.26
C GLY A 271 14.14 5.51 2.22
N LEU A 272 14.97 6.46 1.80
CA LEU A 272 15.13 7.77 2.45
C LEU A 272 14.32 8.83 1.70
N LYS A 273 14.19 10.00 2.31
CA LYS A 273 13.53 11.19 1.74
C LYS A 273 12.10 10.86 1.31
N TYR A 274 11.27 10.46 2.27
CA TYR A 274 9.86 10.13 2.01
C TYR A 274 9.72 8.98 1.01
N ASP A 275 10.59 7.98 1.16
CA ASP A 275 10.61 6.78 0.32
C ASP A 275 10.84 7.05 -1.18
N THR A 276 11.44 8.20 -1.50
CA THR A 276 11.76 8.57 -2.89
C THR A 276 13.20 8.24 -3.28
N ASP A 277 14.07 7.81 -2.35
CA ASP A 277 15.49 7.58 -2.60
C ASP A 277 15.99 6.25 -2.01
N LEU A 278 16.25 5.28 -2.89
CA LEU A 278 16.91 4.00 -2.61
C LEU A 278 18.25 3.89 -3.36
N SER A 279 18.77 4.99 -3.91
CA SER A 279 19.94 4.99 -4.81
C SER A 279 21.20 4.40 -4.18
N PHE A 280 21.33 4.53 -2.86
CA PHE A 280 22.45 3.99 -2.07
C PHE A 280 22.54 2.45 -2.07
N LEU A 281 21.44 1.74 -2.39
CA LEU A 281 21.43 0.29 -2.58
C LEU A 281 22.09 -0.15 -3.90
N GLY A 282 22.28 0.78 -4.84
CA GLY A 282 22.98 0.49 -6.11
C GLY A 282 24.44 0.14 -5.89
N SER A 283 25.10 0.82 -4.94
CA SER A 283 26.51 0.60 -4.59
C SER A 283 26.70 -0.39 -3.43
N ASN A 284 25.71 -0.54 -2.56
CA ASN A 284 25.81 -1.37 -1.35
C ASN A 284 24.50 -2.15 -1.13
N PRO A 285 24.21 -3.22 -1.88
CA PRO A 285 22.98 -3.97 -1.67
C PRO A 285 22.88 -4.56 -0.26
N LEU A 286 21.66 -4.80 0.22
CA LEU A 286 21.46 -5.53 1.48
C LEU A 286 22.09 -6.93 1.38
N PRO A 287 22.71 -7.45 2.44
CA PRO A 287 23.43 -8.73 2.40
C PRO A 287 22.52 -9.96 2.36
N SER A 288 21.23 -9.80 2.64
CA SER A 288 20.22 -10.87 2.63
C SER A 288 18.99 -10.42 1.86
N ASN A 289 18.38 -11.37 1.13
CA ASN A 289 17.07 -11.21 0.48
C ASN A 289 15.93 -11.86 1.29
N LEU A 290 16.21 -12.24 2.55
CA LEU A 290 15.25 -12.81 3.50
C LEU A 290 14.55 -14.06 2.95
N ASP A 291 15.31 -15.01 2.41
CA ASP A 291 14.77 -16.22 1.78
C ASP A 291 13.72 -15.91 0.70
N HIS A 292 14.04 -14.92 -0.14
CA HIS A 292 13.16 -14.40 -1.21
C HIS A 292 11.92 -13.64 -0.71
N LYS A 293 11.87 -13.20 0.55
CA LYS A 293 10.78 -12.39 1.10
C LYS A 293 11.01 -10.88 1.05
N LEU A 294 12.19 -10.43 0.63
CA LEU A 294 12.50 -9.00 0.53
C LEU A 294 11.76 -8.34 -0.64
N VAL A 295 11.10 -7.21 -0.35
CA VAL A 295 10.53 -6.28 -1.33
C VAL A 295 11.00 -4.87 -0.98
N HIS A 296 11.32 -4.05 -1.97
CA HIS A 296 11.53 -2.61 -1.76
C HIS A 296 10.25 -1.85 -2.06
N GLU A 297 10.05 -0.72 -1.41
CA GLU A 297 8.96 0.21 -1.77
C GLU A 297 9.47 1.61 -2.13
N ALA A 298 8.72 2.30 -2.98
CA ALA A 298 9.02 3.68 -3.35
C ALA A 298 7.74 4.50 -3.54
N HIS A 299 7.81 5.78 -3.18
CA HIS A 299 6.71 6.72 -3.36
C HIS A 299 6.86 7.51 -4.67
N TRP A 300 5.73 7.84 -5.30
CA TRP A 300 5.71 8.64 -6.51
C TRP A 300 4.57 9.66 -6.45
N TYR A 301 4.94 10.93 -6.29
CA TYR A 301 4.00 12.05 -6.25
C TYR A 301 4.49 13.21 -7.13
N SER A 302 3.56 14.12 -7.45
CA SER A 302 3.85 15.47 -7.96
C SER A 302 4.48 16.38 -6.89
N PHE A 303 4.31 16.04 -5.61
CA PHE A 303 4.75 16.81 -4.46
C PHE A 303 6.24 17.15 -4.51
N GLY A 304 6.57 18.38 -4.11
CA GLY A 304 7.94 18.92 -4.22
C GLY A 304 8.31 19.44 -5.61
N LYS A 305 7.50 19.17 -6.65
CA LYS A 305 7.69 19.66 -8.02
C LYS A 305 6.50 20.42 -8.59
N HIS A 306 5.52 20.82 -7.77
CA HIS A 306 4.31 21.52 -8.23
C HIS A 306 4.61 22.70 -9.15
N HIS A 307 5.57 23.55 -8.78
CA HIS A 307 5.95 24.69 -9.61
C HIS A 307 6.41 24.27 -11.01
N GLN A 308 7.15 23.16 -11.13
CA GLN A 308 7.62 22.64 -12.42
C GLN A 308 6.43 22.10 -13.23
N TRP A 309 5.58 21.28 -12.60
CA TRP A 309 4.35 20.77 -13.22
C TRP A 309 3.41 21.90 -13.70
N GLU A 310 3.36 23.02 -12.98
CA GLU A 310 2.55 24.19 -13.33
C GLU A 310 3.15 25.03 -14.46
N THR A 311 4.47 25.21 -14.49
CA THR A 311 5.12 26.23 -15.33
C THR A 311 5.90 25.68 -16.51
N GLN A 312 6.30 24.41 -16.47
CA GLN A 312 7.11 23.78 -17.51
C GLN A 312 6.26 22.89 -18.41
N ASN A 313 6.87 22.41 -19.48
CA ASN A 313 6.24 21.46 -20.37
C ASN A 313 6.00 20.11 -19.62
N PRO A 314 4.77 19.57 -19.56
CA PRO A 314 4.48 18.35 -18.81
C PRO A 314 5.21 17.09 -19.29
N GLY A 315 5.50 16.97 -20.58
CA GLY A 315 6.24 15.83 -21.12
C GLY A 315 7.70 15.82 -20.67
N ASP A 316 8.33 17.00 -20.64
CA ASP A 316 9.68 17.17 -20.12
C ASP A 316 9.74 16.85 -18.62
N VAL A 317 8.82 17.39 -17.81
CA VAL A 317 8.77 17.10 -16.35
C VAL A 317 8.49 15.62 -16.10
N CYS A 318 7.58 14.99 -16.85
CA CYS A 318 7.33 13.55 -16.78
C CYS A 318 8.58 12.73 -17.09
N SER A 319 9.30 13.08 -18.15
CA SER A 319 10.54 12.39 -18.55
C SER A 319 11.60 12.52 -17.46
N ASP A 320 11.78 13.72 -16.91
CA ASP A 320 12.72 13.98 -15.82
C ASP A 320 12.36 13.21 -14.54
N ASP A 321 11.07 13.18 -14.17
CA ASP A 321 10.57 12.44 -13.01
C ASP A 321 10.73 10.93 -13.18
N THR A 322 10.39 10.41 -14.35
CA THR A 322 10.56 8.98 -14.68
C THR A 322 12.03 8.57 -14.65
N ASN A 323 12.93 9.40 -15.20
CA ASN A 323 14.37 9.15 -15.14
C ASN A 323 14.90 9.22 -13.71
N ALA A 324 14.42 10.17 -12.91
CA ALA A 324 14.79 10.28 -11.50
C ALA A 324 14.31 9.07 -10.69
N PHE A 325 13.07 8.62 -10.90
CA PHE A 325 12.52 7.42 -10.26
C PHE A 325 13.35 6.17 -10.64
N ASP A 326 13.70 6.03 -11.91
CA ASP A 326 14.53 4.90 -12.38
C ASP A 326 15.92 4.88 -11.74
N GLN A 327 16.55 6.05 -11.57
CA GLN A 327 17.85 6.21 -10.92
C GLN A 327 17.80 5.98 -9.40
N LYS A 328 16.67 6.30 -8.77
CA LYS A 328 16.53 6.25 -7.32
C LYS A 328 15.93 4.94 -6.80
N ALA A 329 15.06 4.27 -7.55
CA ALA A 329 14.39 3.04 -7.12
C ALA A 329 14.22 2.02 -8.25
N GLY A 330 13.82 2.46 -9.45
CA GLY A 330 13.50 1.57 -10.58
C GLY A 330 14.65 0.67 -11.05
N PHE A 331 15.90 0.98 -10.71
CA PHE A 331 17.04 0.09 -10.98
C PHE A 331 17.02 -1.22 -10.20
N LEU A 332 16.28 -1.31 -9.08
CA LEU A 332 16.27 -2.46 -8.19
C LEU A 332 15.66 -3.71 -8.83
N ILE A 333 14.68 -3.55 -9.72
CA ILE A 333 14.03 -4.66 -10.43
C ILE A 333 14.88 -5.26 -11.57
N ARG A 334 16.08 -4.72 -11.80
CA ARG A 334 17.04 -5.19 -12.81
C ARG A 334 18.28 -5.76 -12.14
N PRO A 335 18.78 -6.93 -12.57
CA PRO A 335 20.01 -7.47 -12.04
C PRO A 335 21.20 -6.57 -12.40
N ALA A 336 22.19 -6.51 -11.52
CA ALA A 336 23.48 -5.87 -11.75
C ALA A 336 24.61 -6.75 -11.20
N VAL A 337 25.86 -6.46 -11.59
CA VAL A 337 27.02 -7.21 -11.05
C VAL A 337 27.03 -7.05 -9.53
N GLY A 338 26.92 -8.18 -8.81
CA GLY A 338 26.89 -8.20 -7.34
C GLY A 338 25.54 -7.84 -6.71
N ARG A 339 24.44 -7.74 -7.48
CA ARG A 339 23.10 -7.45 -6.97
C ARG A 339 22.00 -8.19 -7.73
N GLU A 340 21.23 -9.02 -7.03
CA GLU A 340 20.03 -9.65 -7.57
C GLU A 340 18.92 -8.63 -7.82
N SER A 341 17.99 -8.96 -8.72
CA SER A 341 16.77 -8.17 -8.87
C SER A 341 15.84 -8.43 -7.69
N VAL A 342 15.41 -7.37 -7.02
CA VAL A 342 14.45 -7.43 -5.91
C VAL A 342 13.13 -6.79 -6.39
N PRO A 343 11.97 -7.36 -6.06
CA PRO A 343 10.68 -6.72 -6.28
C PRO A 343 10.63 -5.26 -5.80
N LEU A 344 9.95 -4.40 -6.56
CA LEU A 344 9.68 -3.01 -6.18
C LEU A 344 8.17 -2.79 -6.17
N PHE A 345 7.65 -2.34 -5.04
CA PHE A 345 6.26 -1.99 -4.81
C PHE A 345 6.12 -0.46 -4.77
N VAL A 346 5.35 0.13 -5.69
CA VAL A 346 5.03 1.56 -5.57
C VAL A 346 3.85 1.69 -4.63
N SER A 347 4.19 1.95 -3.36
CA SER A 347 3.27 1.82 -2.22
C SER A 347 2.42 3.05 -1.97
N GLU A 348 2.87 4.21 -2.46
CA GLU A 348 2.11 5.46 -2.38
C GLU A 348 2.29 6.32 -3.64
N PHE A 349 1.14 6.75 -4.16
CA PHE A 349 0.99 7.73 -5.22
C PHE A 349 -0.43 8.28 -5.16
N GLY A 350 -0.64 9.48 -5.67
CA GLY A 350 -1.96 10.09 -5.62
C GLY A 350 -1.97 11.53 -6.09
N VAL A 351 -3.17 12.06 -6.23
CA VAL A 351 -3.46 13.42 -6.67
C VAL A 351 -4.73 13.93 -6.03
N ASP A 352 -4.86 15.25 -5.95
CA ASP A 352 -6.16 15.89 -5.76
C ASP A 352 -7.07 15.62 -6.97
N GLN A 353 -8.10 14.79 -6.76
CA GLN A 353 -9.07 14.42 -7.80
C GLN A 353 -10.24 15.41 -7.95
N THR A 354 -10.25 16.53 -7.23
CA THR A 354 -11.27 17.58 -7.42
C THR A 354 -11.15 18.28 -8.77
N GLY A 355 -9.98 18.15 -9.42
CA GLY A 355 -9.62 18.89 -10.62
C GLY A 355 -9.16 20.32 -10.36
N ALA A 356 -9.08 20.76 -9.09
CA ALA A 356 -8.71 22.13 -8.74
C ALA A 356 -7.19 22.38 -8.73
N ASN A 357 -6.37 21.33 -8.58
CA ASN A 357 -4.92 21.44 -8.53
C ASN A 357 -4.30 21.19 -9.92
N MET A 358 -3.75 22.25 -10.53
CA MET A 358 -3.16 22.18 -11.87
C MET A 358 -1.92 21.27 -11.93
N ALA A 359 -1.06 21.29 -10.92
CA ALA A 359 0.13 20.44 -10.87
C ALA A 359 -0.27 18.97 -10.90
N ASP A 360 -1.19 18.59 -10.01
CA ASP A 360 -1.69 17.23 -9.86
C ASP A 360 -2.41 16.74 -11.12
N ASN A 361 -3.26 17.59 -11.72
CA ASN A 361 -3.94 17.26 -12.98
C ASN A 361 -2.92 16.95 -14.10
N ARG A 362 -1.87 17.76 -14.22
CA ARG A 362 -0.83 17.56 -15.24
C ARG A 362 0.05 16.35 -14.95
N TYR A 363 0.40 16.13 -13.69
CA TYR A 363 1.13 14.96 -13.23
C TYR A 363 0.36 13.67 -13.54
N PHE A 364 -0.91 13.59 -13.15
CA PHE A 364 -1.73 12.39 -13.33
C PHE A 364 -1.94 12.07 -14.81
N THR A 365 -2.32 13.07 -15.60
CA THR A 365 -2.56 12.88 -17.04
C THR A 365 -1.30 12.51 -17.82
N SER A 366 -0.12 12.94 -17.37
CA SER A 366 1.17 12.61 -18.00
C SER A 366 1.74 11.28 -17.51
N SER A 367 1.36 10.84 -16.31
CA SER A 367 1.87 9.61 -15.67
C SER A 367 0.91 8.40 -15.76
N ASN A 368 -0.30 8.61 -16.29
CA ASN A 368 -1.39 7.61 -16.32
C ASN A 368 -1.08 6.29 -17.06
N PHE A 369 -0.03 6.23 -17.86
CA PHE A 369 0.31 5.06 -18.67
C PHE A 369 1.53 4.28 -18.16
N ILE A 370 2.08 4.66 -17.01
CA ILE A 370 3.20 3.96 -16.36
C ILE A 370 2.74 2.62 -15.74
N TRP A 371 1.42 2.43 -15.62
CA TRP A 371 0.79 1.37 -14.82
C TRP A 371 -0.20 0.48 -15.59
N SER A 372 -0.37 0.67 -16.91
CA SER A 372 -1.26 -0.15 -17.77
C SER A 372 -0.57 -1.39 -18.33
#